data_AF-A0A940AS51-F1
#
_entry.id   AF-A0A940AS51-F1
#
_cell.length_a   1.000
_cell.length_b   1.000
_cell.length_c   1.000
_cell.angle_alpha   90.00
_cell.angle_beta   90.00
_cell.angle_gamma   90.00
#
_symmetry.space_group_name_H-M   'P 1'
#
loop_
_entity.id
_entity.type
_entity.pdbx_description
1 polymer ?
#
loop_
_entity_poly.entity_id
_entity_poly.type
_entity_poly.pdbx_seq_one_letter_code
_entity_poly.pdbx_strand_id
1 'polypeptide(L)'
;MNNDAIKELLLKLEETSIDFTVTLSGKESNKVNGLYKPETHEIILHNKNFKSDNQLVYTAIHEYTHHLLTEKKLDETGGLGNCGKSRAHTNEFWAKFHSLLEIAEKQGVYVIGLEDAPELAALTDDIKKNYLEKNGNLMLEFGKKLAEAHKLCEQANIRYEDYIDRVLQLPRTTAKTITKISNENLNPAVGFENMKMISRIPDAQKRNEAEQQILSGKSPDTVRSMMVKKSQEVDVKTRLEKEKSRLEKTISQLTSRLEIVNESLSNL
;
A
#
# COMPACT_ATOMS: atom_id res chain seq x y z
N MET A 1 -20.39 2.87 20.63
CA MET A 1 -19.50 2.01 21.46
C MET A 1 -18.72 2.85 22.50
N ASN A 2 -18.20 2.25 23.59
CA ASN A 2 -17.32 2.91 24.58
C ASN A 2 -15.85 2.44 24.45
N ASN A 3 -14.92 3.03 25.21
CA ASN A 3 -13.47 2.74 25.13
C ASN A 3 -13.17 1.24 25.32
N ASP A 4 -13.74 0.62 26.36
CA ASP A 4 -13.46 -0.78 26.72
C ASP A 4 -13.96 -1.74 25.64
N ALA A 5 -15.19 -1.53 25.15
CA ALA A 5 -15.76 -2.35 24.08
C ALA A 5 -14.94 -2.27 22.78
N ILE A 6 -14.35 -1.10 22.47
CA ILE A 6 -13.47 -0.96 21.31
C ILE A 6 -12.16 -1.71 21.54
N LYS A 7 -11.54 -1.59 22.73
CA LYS A 7 -10.31 -2.32 23.06
C LYS A 7 -10.52 -3.83 23.00
N GLU A 8 -11.60 -4.34 23.57
CA GLU A 8 -11.98 -5.75 23.51
C GLU A 8 -12.22 -6.23 22.08
N LEU A 9 -12.86 -5.40 21.24
CA LEU A 9 -13.03 -5.72 19.82
C LEU A 9 -11.67 -5.88 19.13
N LEU A 10 -10.76 -4.91 19.32
CA LEU A 10 -9.44 -4.94 18.68
C LEU A 10 -8.63 -6.17 19.09
N LEU A 11 -8.65 -6.51 20.39
CA LEU A 11 -7.99 -7.71 20.92
C LEU A 11 -8.59 -9.04 20.39
N LYS A 12 -9.87 -9.05 20.00
CA LYS A 12 -10.51 -10.21 19.34
C LYS A 12 -10.11 -10.36 17.88
N LEU A 13 -9.64 -9.29 17.23
CA LEU A 13 -9.12 -9.38 15.86
C LEU A 13 -7.72 -9.97 15.87
N GLU A 14 -6.87 -9.52 16.79
CA GLU A 14 -5.56 -10.08 17.03
C GLU A 14 -5.07 -9.71 18.44
N GLU A 15 -4.36 -10.62 19.10
CA GLU A 15 -3.74 -10.33 20.40
C GLU A 15 -2.43 -9.54 20.22
N THR A 16 -2.06 -8.77 21.25
CA THR A 16 -0.81 -8.00 21.35
C THR A 16 -0.16 -8.27 22.70
N SER A 17 1.17 -8.27 22.75
CA SER A 17 1.95 -8.37 23.97
C SER A 17 2.15 -7.03 24.68
N ILE A 18 2.01 -5.92 23.95
CA ILE A 18 2.17 -4.57 24.50
C ILE A 18 0.79 -4.00 24.83
N ASP A 19 0.57 -3.68 26.11
CA ASP A 19 -0.68 -3.06 26.53
C ASP A 19 -0.86 -1.68 25.87
N PHE A 20 -2.11 -1.35 25.56
CA PHE A 20 -2.48 -0.10 24.90
C PHE A 20 -3.79 0.45 25.46
N THR A 21 -4.04 1.73 25.23
CA THR A 21 -5.27 2.40 25.66
C THR A 21 -6.06 2.89 24.47
N VAL A 22 -7.39 2.92 24.62
CA VAL A 22 -8.30 3.51 23.64
C VAL A 22 -9.02 4.68 24.29
N THR A 23 -8.96 5.84 23.65
CA THR A 23 -9.56 7.08 24.15
C THR A 23 -10.50 7.67 23.10
N LEU A 24 -11.80 7.63 23.36
CA LEU A 24 -12.76 8.49 22.65
C LEU A 24 -12.59 9.94 23.11
N SER A 25 -12.15 10.83 22.23
CA SER A 25 -11.69 12.16 22.63
C SER A 25 -12.81 13.14 23.04
N GLY A 26 -14.08 12.80 22.77
CA GLY A 26 -15.24 13.68 22.97
C GLY A 26 -15.29 14.88 22.02
N LYS A 27 -14.45 14.90 20.98
CA LYS A 27 -14.22 16.05 20.10
C LYS A 27 -14.34 15.65 18.64
N GLU A 28 -14.56 16.67 17.81
CA GLU A 28 -14.41 16.59 16.37
C GLU A 28 -13.01 17.11 15.98
N SER A 29 -12.45 16.60 14.90
CA SER A 29 -11.16 17.05 14.36
C SER A 29 -11.26 17.21 12.85
N ASN A 30 -10.88 18.38 12.36
CA ASN A 30 -10.87 18.70 10.93
C ASN A 30 -9.69 18.06 10.18
N LYS A 31 -8.74 17.43 10.89
CA LYS A 31 -7.50 16.91 10.29
C LYS A 31 -7.50 15.39 10.16
N VAL A 32 -7.93 14.69 11.21
CA VAL A 32 -7.85 13.23 11.30
C VAL A 32 -9.05 12.68 12.07
N ASN A 33 -9.44 11.45 11.78
CA ASN A 33 -10.52 10.75 12.50
C ASN A 33 -9.98 9.97 13.71
N GLY A 34 -8.73 9.53 13.66
CA GLY A 34 -8.02 8.85 14.73
C GLY A 34 -6.53 9.16 14.65
N LEU A 35 -5.82 8.85 15.72
CA LEU A 35 -4.36 8.83 15.74
C LEU A 35 -3.85 7.84 16.77
N TYR A 36 -2.81 7.10 16.42
CA TYR A 36 -2.03 6.30 17.33
C TYR A 36 -0.79 7.06 17.80
N LYS A 37 -0.53 7.05 19.12
CA LYS A 37 0.69 7.55 19.75
C LYS A 37 1.62 6.38 20.12
N PRO A 38 2.70 6.15 19.37
CA PRO A 38 3.62 5.05 19.65
C PRO A 38 4.30 5.13 21.01
N GLU A 39 4.53 6.33 21.55
CA GLU A 39 5.27 6.53 22.80
C GLU A 39 4.48 6.11 24.04
N THR A 40 3.15 6.22 23.98
CA THR A 40 2.24 5.92 25.10
C THR A 40 1.34 4.72 24.81
N HIS A 41 1.49 4.10 23.64
CA HIS A 41 0.58 3.06 23.14
C HIS A 41 -0.89 3.48 23.29
N GLU A 42 -1.21 4.70 22.84
CA GLU A 42 -2.56 5.26 22.95
C GLU A 42 -3.20 5.40 21.56
N ILE A 43 -4.39 4.82 21.40
CA ILE A 43 -5.28 5.04 20.26
C ILE A 43 -6.30 6.09 20.64
N ILE A 44 -6.28 7.24 19.97
CA ILE A 44 -7.28 8.29 20.15
C ILE A 44 -8.22 8.29 18.95
N LEU A 45 -9.52 8.31 19.23
CA LEU A 45 -10.57 8.39 18.23
C LEU A 45 -11.39 9.67 18.44
N HIS A 46 -11.47 10.51 17.40
CA HIS A 46 -12.27 11.73 17.41
C HIS A 46 -13.73 11.40 17.14
N ASN A 47 -14.40 10.87 18.15
CA ASN A 47 -15.69 10.19 18.02
C ASN A 47 -16.84 11.05 17.51
N LYS A 48 -16.74 12.38 17.54
CA LYS A 48 -17.75 13.27 16.93
C LYS A 48 -17.64 13.36 15.40
N ASN A 49 -16.54 12.89 14.80
CA ASN A 49 -16.39 12.79 13.34
C ASN A 49 -17.30 11.71 12.74
N PHE A 50 -17.60 10.65 13.50
CA PHE A 50 -18.29 9.47 12.96
C PHE A 50 -19.80 9.63 12.98
N LYS A 51 -20.45 9.09 11.93
CA LYS A 51 -21.92 9.02 11.80
C LYS A 51 -22.48 7.63 12.05
N SER A 52 -21.63 6.62 12.14
CA SER A 52 -22.00 5.23 12.47
C SER A 52 -20.89 4.53 13.23
N ASP A 53 -21.25 3.48 13.97
CA ASP A 53 -20.27 2.62 14.64
C ASP A 53 -19.33 1.95 13.62
N ASN A 54 -19.80 1.68 12.40
CA ASN A 54 -18.98 1.09 11.33
C ASN A 54 -17.79 1.99 10.92
N GLN A 55 -17.99 3.30 10.83
CA GLN A 55 -16.91 4.26 10.56
C GLN A 55 -15.90 4.34 11.72
N LEU A 56 -16.41 4.24 12.95
CA LEU A 56 -15.59 4.21 14.16
C LEU A 56 -14.74 2.94 14.19
N VAL A 57 -15.34 1.77 13.96
CA VAL A 57 -14.64 0.46 13.94
C VAL A 57 -13.55 0.45 12.86
N TYR A 58 -13.85 0.89 11.64
CA TYR A 58 -12.84 1.01 10.57
C TYR A 58 -11.64 1.84 11.00
N THR A 59 -11.88 2.98 11.65
CA THR A 59 -10.81 3.87 12.13
C THR A 59 -10.06 3.26 13.31
N ALA A 60 -10.75 2.59 14.23
CA ALA A 60 -10.11 1.88 15.33
C ALA A 60 -9.15 0.79 14.84
N ILE A 61 -9.58 0.00 13.83
CA ILE A 61 -8.74 -1.04 13.21
C ILE A 61 -7.53 -0.40 12.50
N HIS A 62 -7.70 0.79 11.91
CA HIS A 62 -6.59 1.52 11.28
C HIS A 62 -5.52 1.89 12.29
N GLU A 63 -5.92 2.53 13.39
CA GLU A 63 -4.99 2.92 14.45
C GLU A 63 -4.38 1.70 15.16
N TYR A 64 -5.16 0.64 15.34
CA TYR A 64 -4.67 -0.62 15.89
C TYR A 64 -3.64 -1.31 14.99
N THR A 65 -3.76 -1.16 13.67
CA THR A 65 -2.74 -1.63 12.73
C THR A 65 -1.40 -0.92 12.97
N HIS A 66 -1.41 0.39 13.25
CA HIS A 66 -0.17 1.09 13.64
C HIS A 66 0.40 0.52 14.93
N HIS A 67 -0.45 0.21 15.91
CA HIS A 67 -0.02 -0.41 17.17
C HIS A 67 0.71 -1.74 16.94
N LEU A 68 0.09 -2.70 16.23
CA LEU A 68 0.67 -4.01 15.96
C LEU A 68 1.98 -3.92 15.15
N LEU A 69 2.07 -2.99 14.20
CA LEU A 69 3.30 -2.79 13.43
C LEU A 69 4.39 -2.09 14.24
N THR A 70 4.03 -1.25 15.21
CA THR A 70 4.97 -0.68 16.17
C THR A 70 5.53 -1.76 17.07
N GLU A 71 4.68 -2.62 17.64
CA GLU A 71 5.09 -3.77 18.46
C GLU A 71 6.04 -4.68 17.69
N LYS A 72 5.64 -5.12 16.49
CA LYS A 72 6.49 -5.96 15.63
C LYS A 72 7.86 -5.32 15.39
N LYS A 73 7.92 -4.02 15.12
CA LYS A 73 9.20 -3.31 14.93
C LYS A 73 10.03 -3.27 16.21
N LEU A 74 9.41 -3.09 17.37
CA LEU A 74 10.10 -3.11 18.66
C LEU A 74 10.72 -4.48 18.91
N ASP A 75 9.97 -5.57 18.70
CA ASP A 75 10.49 -6.94 18.85
C ASP A 75 11.69 -7.19 17.95
N GLU A 76 11.56 -6.85 16.66
CA GLU A 76 12.64 -7.07 15.72
C GLU A 76 13.87 -6.17 16.00
N THR A 77 13.71 -5.03 16.70
CA THR A 77 14.82 -4.12 17.07
C THR A 77 15.34 -4.34 18.49
N GLY A 78 14.78 -5.29 19.25
CA GLY A 78 15.10 -5.45 20.66
C GLY A 78 14.77 -4.20 21.49
N GLY A 79 13.70 -3.48 21.14
CA GLY A 79 13.23 -2.27 21.86
C GLY A 79 13.95 -0.97 21.53
N LEU A 80 14.91 -0.97 20.60
CA LEU A 80 15.72 0.21 20.23
C LEU A 80 15.17 0.96 19.00
N GLY A 81 14.11 0.45 18.38
CA GLY A 81 13.53 1.00 17.16
C GLY A 81 12.89 2.37 17.37
N ASN A 82 13.32 3.34 16.58
CA ASN A 82 12.72 4.67 16.57
C ASN A 82 11.30 4.61 15.96
N CYS A 83 10.27 4.68 16.79
CA CYS A 83 8.88 4.47 16.39
C CYS A 83 8.24 5.64 15.62
N GLY A 84 8.89 6.82 15.60
CA GLY A 84 8.25 8.07 15.12
C GLY A 84 8.60 8.55 13.71
N LYS A 85 9.55 7.92 12.98
CA LYS A 85 10.11 8.51 11.73
C LYS A 85 9.92 7.68 10.45
N SER A 86 9.20 6.55 10.51
CA SER A 86 8.98 5.72 9.32
C SER A 86 7.69 6.11 8.59
N ARG A 87 7.61 5.80 7.28
CA ARG A 87 6.38 5.94 6.51
C ARG A 87 5.30 5.06 7.16
N ALA A 88 4.19 5.66 7.58
CA ALA A 88 3.14 4.97 8.34
C ALA A 88 2.33 3.98 7.46
N HIS A 89 1.98 4.37 6.24
CA HIS A 89 1.15 3.57 5.32
C HIS A 89 2.01 2.91 4.22
N THR A 90 2.70 1.84 4.59
CA THR A 90 3.43 0.96 3.66
C THR A 90 2.51 -0.13 3.10
N ASN A 91 2.99 -0.95 2.15
CA ASN A 91 2.23 -2.12 1.68
C ASN A 91 1.98 -3.13 2.81
N GLU A 92 2.93 -3.26 3.76
CA GLU A 92 2.77 -4.10 4.94
C GLU A 92 1.64 -3.60 5.85
N PHE A 93 1.55 -2.28 6.05
CA PHE A 93 0.43 -1.66 6.75
C PHE A 93 -0.90 -2.02 6.10
N TRP A 94 -1.04 -1.78 4.80
CA TRP A 94 -2.32 -2.04 4.13
C TRP A 94 -2.69 -3.52 4.11
N ALA A 95 -1.72 -4.41 3.87
CA ALA A 95 -1.97 -5.85 3.94
C ALA A 95 -2.44 -6.28 5.35
N LYS A 96 -1.80 -5.77 6.41
CA LYS A 96 -2.21 -6.03 7.80
C LYS A 96 -3.60 -5.47 8.08
N PHE A 97 -3.83 -4.21 7.74
CA PHE A 97 -5.11 -3.55 7.93
C PHE A 97 -6.26 -4.30 7.25
N HIS A 98 -6.10 -4.68 5.98
CA HIS A 98 -7.11 -5.47 5.27
C HIS A 98 -7.31 -6.85 5.88
N SER A 99 -6.25 -7.52 6.36
CA SER A 99 -6.42 -8.80 7.06
C SER A 99 -7.26 -8.68 8.33
N LEU A 100 -7.10 -7.60 9.10
CA LEU A 100 -7.92 -7.34 10.29
C LEU A 100 -9.36 -6.99 9.93
N LEU A 101 -9.57 -6.22 8.85
CA LEU A 101 -10.92 -5.95 8.34
C LEU A 101 -11.63 -7.25 7.92
N GLU A 102 -10.95 -8.15 7.21
CA GLU A 102 -11.54 -9.45 6.83
C GLU A 102 -11.93 -10.30 8.06
N ILE A 103 -11.15 -10.24 9.13
CA ILE A 103 -11.50 -10.91 10.40
C ILE A 103 -12.73 -10.23 11.01
N ALA A 104 -12.76 -8.90 11.03
CA ALA A 104 -13.88 -8.12 11.54
C ALA A 104 -15.19 -8.36 10.76
N GLU A 105 -15.12 -8.50 9.43
CA GLU A 105 -16.24 -8.86 8.56
C GLU A 105 -16.77 -10.26 8.90
N LYS A 106 -15.87 -11.24 9.03
CA LYS A 106 -16.26 -12.62 9.40
C LYS A 106 -16.88 -12.71 10.79
N GLN A 107 -16.45 -11.86 11.72
CA GLN A 107 -17.03 -11.76 13.06
C GLN A 107 -18.33 -10.93 13.08
N GLY A 108 -18.71 -10.29 11.96
CA GLY A 108 -19.91 -9.46 11.84
C GLY A 108 -19.82 -8.12 12.59
N VAL A 109 -18.61 -7.70 13.02
CA VAL A 109 -18.41 -6.45 13.76
C VAL A 109 -18.07 -5.26 12.86
N TYR A 110 -17.76 -5.53 11.59
CA TYR A 110 -17.59 -4.56 10.52
C TYR A 110 -18.32 -5.06 9.28
N VAL A 111 -18.97 -4.15 8.54
CA VAL A 111 -19.61 -4.45 7.26
C VAL A 111 -19.31 -3.33 6.27
N ILE A 112 -19.09 -3.65 5.00
CA ILE A 112 -18.87 -2.61 3.99
C ILE A 112 -20.17 -1.82 3.73
N GLY A 113 -21.32 -2.49 3.79
CA GLY A 113 -22.65 -1.87 3.65
C GLY A 113 -22.97 -1.43 2.22
N LEU A 114 -22.37 -2.06 1.20
CA LEU A 114 -22.66 -1.74 -0.20
C LEU A 114 -24.08 -2.20 -0.58
N GLU A 115 -24.51 -3.31 0.00
CA GLU A 115 -25.84 -3.90 -0.11
C GLU A 115 -26.96 -2.95 0.37
N ASP A 116 -26.65 -2.06 1.30
CA ASP A 116 -27.59 -1.07 1.85
C ASP A 116 -27.70 0.19 0.97
N ALA A 117 -26.90 0.30 -0.09
CA ALA A 117 -26.81 1.47 -0.96
C ALA A 117 -26.99 1.07 -2.44
N PRO A 118 -28.22 0.82 -2.92
CA PRO A 118 -28.47 0.29 -4.26
C PRO A 118 -27.95 1.18 -5.39
N GLU A 119 -28.01 2.51 -5.22
CA GLU A 119 -27.45 3.46 -6.19
C GLU A 119 -25.92 3.35 -6.28
N LEU A 120 -25.24 3.19 -5.15
CA LEU A 120 -23.79 3.01 -5.11
C LEU A 120 -23.40 1.63 -5.67
N ALA A 121 -24.18 0.58 -5.40
CA ALA A 121 -23.97 -0.74 -5.97
C ALA A 121 -24.09 -0.72 -7.51
N ALA A 122 -25.14 -0.08 -8.04
CA ALA A 122 -25.33 0.08 -9.48
C ALA A 122 -24.18 0.88 -10.13
N LEU A 123 -23.76 1.99 -9.52
CA LEU A 123 -22.62 2.77 -9.99
C LEU A 123 -21.31 1.98 -9.93
N THR A 124 -21.10 1.19 -8.88
CA THR A 124 -19.91 0.34 -8.72
C THR A 124 -19.84 -0.69 -9.85
N ASP A 125 -20.97 -1.29 -10.21
CA ASP A 125 -21.08 -2.24 -11.32
C ASP A 125 -20.77 -1.59 -12.67
N ASP A 126 -21.27 -0.37 -12.88
CA ASP A 126 -20.97 0.43 -14.08
C ASP A 126 -19.47 0.76 -14.16
N ILE A 127 -18.86 1.24 -13.07
CA ILE A 127 -17.42 1.53 -13.01
C ILE A 127 -16.60 0.27 -13.34
N LYS A 128 -16.94 -0.89 -12.76
CA LYS A 128 -16.22 -2.14 -13.02
C LYS A 128 -16.28 -2.54 -14.49
N LYS A 129 -17.49 -2.59 -15.07
CA LYS A 129 -17.70 -3.08 -16.44
C LYS A 129 -17.28 -2.06 -17.50
N ASN A 130 -17.74 -0.82 -17.37
CA ASN A 130 -17.62 0.18 -18.44
C ASN A 130 -16.35 1.02 -18.35
N TYR A 131 -15.68 1.06 -17.20
CA TYR A 131 -14.45 1.85 -17.04
C TYR A 131 -13.24 0.96 -16.75
N LEU A 132 -13.30 0.05 -15.77
CA LEU A 132 -12.13 -0.79 -15.45
C LEU A 132 -11.87 -1.83 -16.54
N GLU A 133 -12.87 -2.65 -16.87
CA GLU A 133 -12.73 -3.73 -17.84
C GLU A 133 -12.57 -3.21 -19.27
N LYS A 134 -13.40 -2.26 -19.71
CA LYS A 134 -13.26 -1.66 -21.04
C LYS A 134 -11.92 -0.93 -21.24
N ASN A 135 -11.46 -0.16 -20.25
CA ASN A 135 -10.12 0.43 -20.32
C ASN A 135 -9.04 -0.66 -20.36
N GLY A 136 -9.20 -1.72 -19.58
CA GLY A 136 -8.33 -2.89 -19.65
C GLY A 136 -8.19 -3.45 -21.06
N ASN A 137 -9.31 -3.71 -21.72
CA ASN A 137 -9.36 -4.17 -23.11
C ASN A 137 -8.71 -3.18 -24.08
N LEU A 138 -9.06 -1.90 -23.98
CA LEU A 138 -8.50 -0.85 -24.83
C LEU A 138 -6.98 -0.77 -24.71
N MET A 139 -6.43 -0.90 -23.50
CA MET A 139 -4.99 -0.88 -23.28
C MET A 139 -4.29 -2.12 -23.84
N LEU A 140 -4.93 -3.30 -23.81
CA LEU A 140 -4.42 -4.50 -24.48
C LEU A 140 -4.40 -4.32 -26.01
N GLU A 141 -5.46 -3.76 -26.60
CA GLU A 141 -5.51 -3.45 -28.02
C GLU A 141 -4.46 -2.41 -28.42
N PHE A 142 -4.30 -1.36 -27.60
CA PHE A 142 -3.30 -0.33 -27.82
C PHE A 142 -1.89 -0.92 -27.81
N GLY A 143 -1.58 -1.83 -26.87
CA GLY A 143 -0.28 -2.51 -26.85
C GLY A 143 -0.02 -3.37 -28.09
N LYS A 144 -1.05 -4.05 -28.63
CA LYS A 144 -0.95 -4.77 -29.91
C LYS A 144 -0.66 -3.82 -31.07
N LYS A 145 -1.31 -2.65 -31.09
CA LYS A 145 -1.07 -1.61 -32.10
C LYS A 145 0.33 -1.00 -32.01
N LEU A 146 0.87 -0.81 -30.81
CA LEU A 146 2.26 -0.38 -30.63
C LEU A 146 3.25 -1.44 -31.14
N ALA A 147 2.99 -2.73 -30.91
CA ALA A 147 3.81 -3.81 -31.46
C ALA A 147 3.76 -3.86 -33.00
N GLU A 148 2.58 -3.62 -33.59
CA GLU A 148 2.40 -3.52 -35.05
C GLU A 148 3.15 -2.30 -35.61
N ALA A 149 3.00 -1.14 -34.99
CA ALA A 149 3.69 0.09 -35.39
C ALA A 149 5.22 -0.08 -35.33
N HIS A 150 5.75 -0.79 -34.33
CA HIS A 150 7.18 -1.09 -34.26
C HIS A 150 7.67 -1.87 -35.48
N LYS A 151 6.95 -2.92 -35.90
CA LYS A 151 7.27 -3.70 -37.11
C LYS A 151 7.23 -2.83 -38.38
N LEU A 152 6.24 -1.94 -38.49
CA LEU A 152 6.13 -1.03 -39.63
C LEU A 152 7.27 0.01 -39.66
N CYS A 153 7.68 0.52 -38.50
CA CYS A 153 8.85 1.39 -38.39
C CYS A 153 10.13 0.66 -38.86
N GLU A 154 10.35 -0.59 -38.44
CA GLU A 154 11.49 -1.39 -38.91
C GLU A 154 11.48 -1.58 -40.43
N GLN A 155 10.32 -1.91 -41.01
CA GLN A 155 10.17 -2.07 -42.46
C GLN A 155 10.40 -0.77 -43.24
N ALA A 156 9.99 0.36 -42.68
CA ALA A 156 10.16 1.67 -43.30
C ALA A 156 11.53 2.32 -43.00
N ASN A 157 12.42 1.65 -42.27
CA ASN A 157 13.68 2.22 -41.76
C ASN A 157 13.48 3.51 -40.93
N ILE A 158 12.37 3.59 -40.18
CA ILE A 158 12.06 4.69 -39.27
C ILE A 158 12.48 4.31 -37.86
N ARG A 159 13.13 5.22 -37.14
CA ARG A 159 13.49 5.02 -35.73
C ARG A 159 12.21 4.99 -34.88
N TYR A 160 11.89 3.84 -34.28
CA TYR A 160 10.67 3.66 -33.49
C TYR A 160 10.59 4.62 -32.30
N GLU A 161 11.70 4.98 -31.68
CA GLU A 161 11.71 5.93 -30.57
C GLU A 161 11.32 7.34 -30.99
N ASP A 162 11.66 7.79 -32.20
CA ASP A 162 11.17 9.08 -32.72
C ASP A 162 9.67 9.02 -33.01
N TYR A 163 9.18 7.87 -33.50
CA TYR A 163 7.74 7.63 -33.67
C TYR A 163 7.00 7.71 -32.32
N ILE A 164 7.53 7.08 -31.28
CA ILE A 164 6.93 7.12 -29.94
C ILE A 164 6.98 8.53 -29.32
N ASP A 165 8.15 9.17 -29.34
CA ASP A 165 8.35 10.44 -28.62
C ASP A 165 7.74 11.65 -29.35
N ARG A 166 7.83 11.69 -30.68
CA ARG A 166 7.49 12.89 -31.47
C ARG A 166 6.18 12.77 -32.21
N VAL A 167 5.83 11.57 -32.69
CA VAL A 167 4.56 11.35 -33.42
C VAL A 167 3.45 11.01 -32.44
N LEU A 168 3.64 9.97 -31.61
CA LEU A 168 2.64 9.56 -30.61
C LEU A 168 2.69 10.37 -29.31
N GLN A 169 3.78 11.10 -29.07
CA GLN A 169 3.97 11.93 -27.87
C GLN A 169 3.79 11.14 -26.57
N LEU A 170 4.25 9.88 -26.57
CA LEU A 170 4.09 8.95 -25.47
C LEU A 170 5.42 8.73 -24.75
N PRO A 171 5.48 8.71 -23.41
CA PRO A 171 6.70 8.31 -22.72
C PRO A 171 7.09 6.87 -23.10
N ARG A 172 8.35 6.66 -23.49
CA ARG A 172 8.86 5.34 -23.89
C ARG A 172 8.59 4.23 -22.86
N THR A 173 8.70 4.56 -21.57
CA THR A 173 8.41 3.63 -20.47
C THR A 173 6.96 3.18 -20.44
N THR A 174 6.03 4.10 -20.74
CA THR A 174 4.60 3.82 -20.90
C THR A 174 4.37 2.91 -22.10
N ALA A 175 4.88 3.27 -23.28
CA ALA A 175 4.75 2.46 -24.49
C ALA A 175 5.25 1.02 -24.29
N LYS A 176 6.44 0.87 -23.68
CA LYS A 176 7.04 -0.43 -23.36
C LYS A 176 6.18 -1.23 -22.38
N THR A 177 5.63 -0.58 -21.37
CA THR A 177 4.79 -1.25 -20.36
C THR A 177 3.48 -1.75 -20.98
N ILE A 178 2.80 -0.92 -21.77
CA ILE A 178 1.54 -1.29 -22.45
C ILE A 178 1.79 -2.46 -23.41
N THR A 179 2.82 -2.35 -24.25
CA THR A 179 3.19 -3.41 -25.21
C THR A 179 3.56 -4.72 -24.51
N LYS A 180 4.25 -4.65 -23.37
CA LYS A 180 4.56 -5.85 -22.59
C LYS A 180 3.27 -6.52 -22.09
N ILE A 181 2.38 -5.74 -21.46
CA ILE A 181 1.14 -6.25 -20.87
C ILE A 181 0.22 -6.85 -21.93
N SER A 182 0.14 -6.26 -23.12
CA SER A 182 -0.68 -6.81 -24.21
C SER A 182 -0.25 -8.19 -24.71
N ASN A 183 0.98 -8.60 -24.42
CA ASN A 183 1.49 -9.94 -24.72
C ASN A 183 1.24 -10.93 -23.56
N GLU A 184 0.80 -10.45 -22.40
CA GLU A 184 0.41 -11.28 -21.27
C GLU A 184 -1.08 -11.62 -21.40
N ASN A 185 -1.45 -12.88 -21.15
CA ASN A 185 -2.86 -13.31 -21.17
C ASN A 185 -3.55 -12.99 -19.83
N LEU A 186 -3.73 -11.70 -19.54
CA LEU A 186 -4.36 -11.21 -18.30
C LEU A 186 -5.83 -10.87 -18.53
N ASN A 187 -6.66 -11.14 -17.52
CA ASN A 187 -8.08 -10.83 -17.52
C ASN A 187 -8.30 -9.30 -17.43
N PRO A 188 -8.94 -8.66 -18.42
CA PRO A 188 -9.17 -7.22 -18.42
C PRO A 188 -10.00 -6.69 -17.24
N ALA A 189 -10.85 -7.54 -16.66
CA ALA A 189 -11.76 -7.18 -15.56
C ALA A 189 -11.02 -6.74 -14.28
N VAL A 190 -9.74 -7.11 -14.12
CA VAL A 190 -8.92 -6.59 -13.01
C VAL A 190 -8.54 -5.12 -13.19
N GLY A 191 -8.69 -4.55 -14.38
CA GLY A 191 -8.30 -3.19 -14.73
C GLY A 191 -6.80 -3.04 -15.01
N PHE A 192 -6.42 -2.03 -15.80
CA PHE A 192 -5.06 -1.89 -16.34
C PHE A 192 -3.96 -1.66 -15.30
N GLU A 193 -4.25 -0.93 -14.21
CA GLU A 193 -3.27 -0.74 -13.14
C GLU A 193 -2.92 -2.04 -12.41
N ASN A 194 -3.91 -2.91 -12.19
CA ASN A 194 -3.67 -4.23 -11.63
C ASN A 194 -2.94 -5.13 -12.63
N MET A 195 -3.25 -5.05 -13.92
CA MET A 195 -2.47 -5.76 -14.95
C MET A 195 -1.00 -5.35 -14.95
N LYS A 196 -0.67 -4.06 -14.79
CA LYS A 196 0.73 -3.61 -14.66
C LYS A 196 1.42 -4.27 -13.47
N MET A 197 0.76 -4.31 -12.32
CA MET A 197 1.29 -4.97 -11.12
C MET A 197 1.51 -6.46 -11.36
N ILE A 198 0.50 -7.16 -11.88
CA ILE A 198 0.49 -8.61 -12.10
C ILE A 198 1.56 -9.00 -13.15
N SER A 199 1.72 -8.23 -14.23
CA SER A 199 2.73 -8.44 -15.29
C SER A 199 4.19 -8.38 -14.81
N ARG A 200 4.44 -7.89 -13.59
CA ARG A 200 5.78 -7.87 -12.98
C ARG A 200 6.12 -9.19 -12.30
N ILE A 201 5.14 -10.08 -12.09
CA ILE A 201 5.34 -11.41 -11.53
C ILE A 201 6.00 -12.29 -12.60
N PRO A 202 7.23 -12.79 -12.37
CA PRO A 202 7.92 -13.63 -13.35
C PRO A 202 7.25 -15.00 -13.52
N ASP A 203 6.78 -15.58 -12.41
CA ASP A 203 6.19 -16.91 -12.37
C ASP A 203 4.72 -16.88 -12.84
N ALA A 204 4.39 -17.71 -13.85
CA ALA A 204 3.07 -17.72 -14.46
C ALA A 204 1.96 -18.23 -13.53
N GLN A 205 2.26 -19.20 -12.65
CA GLN A 205 1.28 -19.72 -11.70
C GLN A 205 0.95 -18.66 -10.65
N LYS A 206 1.96 -18.05 -10.04
CA LYS A 206 1.78 -16.94 -9.08
C LYS A 206 1.08 -15.75 -9.70
N ARG A 207 1.28 -15.53 -11.00
CA ARG A 207 0.60 -14.48 -11.76
C ARG A 207 -0.90 -14.73 -11.86
N ASN A 208 -1.29 -15.97 -12.19
CA ASN A 208 -2.69 -16.37 -12.20
C ASN A 208 -3.31 -16.30 -10.80
N GLU A 209 -2.62 -16.78 -9.77
CA GLU A 209 -3.07 -16.67 -8.38
C GLU A 209 -3.33 -15.21 -7.99
N ALA A 210 -2.39 -14.30 -8.31
CA ALA A 210 -2.55 -12.86 -8.07
C ALA A 210 -3.76 -12.26 -8.80
N GLU A 211 -4.01 -12.67 -10.05
CA GLU A 211 -5.18 -12.27 -10.81
C GLU A 211 -6.49 -12.71 -10.14
N GLN A 212 -6.58 -13.99 -9.74
CA GLN A 212 -7.77 -14.53 -9.07
C GLN A 212 -8.04 -13.85 -7.73
N GLN A 213 -7.00 -13.51 -6.97
CA GLN A 213 -7.17 -12.79 -5.70
C GLN A 213 -7.81 -11.40 -5.93
N ILE A 214 -7.36 -10.65 -6.95
CA ILE A 214 -7.97 -9.35 -7.29
C ILE A 214 -9.42 -9.54 -7.72
N LEU A 215 -9.71 -10.53 -8.57
CA LEU A 215 -11.09 -10.82 -9.01
C LEU A 215 -12.00 -11.21 -7.86
N SER A 216 -11.47 -11.89 -6.83
CA SER A 216 -12.20 -12.23 -5.60
C SER A 216 -12.39 -11.06 -4.64
N GLY A 217 -11.91 -9.86 -4.97
CA GLY A 217 -12.10 -8.65 -4.18
C GLY A 217 -10.97 -8.32 -3.20
N LYS A 218 -9.85 -9.05 -3.22
CA LYS A 218 -8.68 -8.66 -2.41
C LYS A 218 -8.09 -7.35 -2.90
N SER A 219 -7.58 -6.55 -1.97
CA SER A 219 -6.91 -5.31 -2.34
C SER A 219 -5.56 -5.57 -3.03
N PRO A 220 -5.09 -4.66 -3.91
CA PRO A 220 -3.79 -4.79 -4.54
C PRO A 220 -2.62 -4.89 -3.56
N ASP A 221 -2.71 -4.26 -2.39
CA ASP A 221 -1.64 -4.31 -1.39
C ASP A 221 -1.57 -5.65 -0.66
N THR A 222 -2.73 -6.29 -0.43
CA THR A 222 -2.78 -7.67 0.03
C THR A 222 -2.10 -8.60 -0.97
N VAL A 223 -2.40 -8.47 -2.26
CA VAL A 223 -1.76 -9.28 -3.32
C VAL A 223 -0.26 -9.01 -3.41
N ARG A 224 0.18 -7.74 -3.32
CA ARG A 224 1.60 -7.38 -3.31
C ARG A 224 2.35 -8.02 -2.15
N SER A 225 1.75 -8.06 -0.95
CA SER A 225 2.42 -8.62 0.23
C SER A 225 2.70 -10.12 0.08
N MET A 226 1.80 -10.87 -0.55
CA MET A 226 1.99 -12.31 -0.86
C MET A 226 3.14 -12.56 -1.84
N MET A 227 3.47 -11.57 -2.67
CA MET A 227 4.52 -11.67 -3.69
C MET A 227 5.92 -11.29 -3.19
N VAL A 228 6.03 -10.62 -2.03
CA VAL A 228 7.33 -10.27 -1.46
C VAL A 228 8.02 -11.56 -1.02
N LYS A 229 9.23 -11.82 -1.53
CA LYS A 229 10.08 -12.88 -0.98
C LYS A 229 10.28 -12.58 0.51
N LYS A 230 9.85 -13.48 1.39
CA LYS A 230 10.23 -13.42 2.81
C LYS A 230 11.76 -13.28 2.85
N SER A 231 12.24 -12.15 3.36
CA SER A 231 13.67 -12.02 3.65
C SER A 231 14.03 -13.15 4.61
N GLN A 232 15.22 -13.72 4.44
CA GLN A 232 15.75 -14.65 5.44
C GLN A 232 15.69 -13.96 6.80
N GLU A 233 15.21 -14.69 7.80
CA GLU A 233 15.17 -14.24 9.17
C GLU A 233 16.62 -13.99 9.61
N VAL A 234 16.99 -12.73 9.76
CA VAL A 234 18.31 -12.31 10.23
C VAL A 234 18.18 -12.11 11.73
N ASP A 235 19.09 -12.70 12.51
CA ASP A 235 19.07 -12.54 13.96
C ASP A 235 19.21 -11.06 14.37
N VAL A 236 18.65 -10.74 15.54
CA VAL A 236 18.55 -9.35 16.05
C VAL A 236 19.92 -8.69 16.13
N LYS A 237 20.98 -9.42 16.52
CA LYS A 237 22.32 -8.88 16.66
C LYS A 237 22.87 -8.43 15.30
N THR A 238 22.84 -9.30 14.30
CA THR A 238 23.30 -8.97 12.94
C THR A 238 22.54 -7.76 12.36
N ARG A 239 21.24 -7.63 12.68
CA ARG A 239 20.44 -6.48 12.25
C ARG A 239 20.86 -5.17 12.93
N LEU A 240 21.08 -5.21 14.25
CA LEU A 240 21.56 -4.07 15.02
C LEU A 240 22.95 -3.62 14.59
N GLU A 241 23.85 -4.55 14.26
CA GLU A 241 25.18 -4.23 13.73
C GLU A 241 25.11 -3.50 12.38
N LYS A 242 24.20 -3.92 11.48
CA LYS A 242 23.95 -3.22 10.22
C LYS A 242 23.40 -1.81 10.43
N GLU A 243 22.45 -1.64 11.36
CA GLU A 243 21.89 -0.33 11.66
C GLU A 243 22.95 0.59 12.32
N LYS A 244 23.77 0.06 13.24
CA LYS A 244 24.93 0.78 13.80
C LYS A 244 25.86 1.27 12.69
N SER A 245 26.28 0.40 11.77
CA SER A 245 27.16 0.78 10.66
C SER A 245 26.54 1.86 9.76
N ARG A 246 25.23 1.79 9.52
CA ARG A 246 24.50 2.80 8.75
C ARG A 246 24.45 4.14 9.48
N LEU A 247 24.21 4.15 10.79
CA LEU A 247 24.20 5.36 11.61
C LEU A 247 25.59 6.00 11.63
N GLU A 248 26.65 5.22 11.81
CA GLU A 248 28.05 5.71 11.76
C GLU A 248 28.37 6.38 10.41
N LYS A 249 27.96 5.77 9.29
CA LYS A 249 28.12 6.39 7.96
C LYS A 249 27.33 7.69 7.83
N THR A 250 26.11 7.73 8.35
CA THR A 250 25.26 8.92 8.30
C THR A 250 25.85 10.06 9.13
N ILE A 251 26.35 9.75 10.34
CA ILE A 251 27.05 10.71 11.20
C ILE A 251 28.26 11.27 10.47
N SER A 252 29.12 10.42 9.90
CA SER A 252 30.31 10.86 9.15
C SER A 252 29.95 11.81 7.99
N GLN A 253 28.91 11.48 7.21
CA GLN A 253 28.43 12.34 6.13
C GLN A 253 27.90 13.70 6.63
N LEU A 254 27.14 13.69 7.73
CA LEU A 254 26.58 14.91 8.31
C LEU A 254 27.67 15.80 8.92
N THR A 255 28.68 15.20 9.57
CA THR A 255 29.84 15.93 10.11
C THR A 255 30.62 16.60 8.98
N SER A 256 30.94 15.88 7.91
CA SER A 256 31.65 16.46 6.75
C SER A 256 30.84 17.58 6.08
N ARG A 257 29.52 17.41 5.96
CA ARG A 257 28.66 18.48 5.43
C ARG A 257 28.63 19.71 6.34
N LEU A 258 28.65 19.51 7.66
CA LEU A 258 28.69 20.61 8.64
C LEU A 258 30.02 21.37 8.56
N GLU A 259 31.14 20.68 8.38
CA GLU A 259 32.46 21.30 8.16
C GLU A 259 32.43 22.23 6.94
N ILE A 260 31.93 21.75 5.78
CA ILE A 260 31.80 22.57 4.56
C ILE A 260 30.95 23.83 4.81
N VAL A 261 29.85 23.70 5.56
CA VAL A 261 28.99 24.84 5.92
C VAL A 261 29.74 25.82 6.82
N ASN A 262 30.48 25.34 7.82
CA ASN A 262 31.26 26.17 8.72
C ASN A 262 32.42 26.90 8.00
N GLU A 263 33.11 26.24 7.07
CA GLU A 263 34.12 26.87 6.22
C GLU A 263 33.49 27.98 5.36
N SER A 264 32.33 27.71 4.76
CA SER A 264 31.60 28.69 3.96
C SER A 264 31.16 29.91 4.80
N LEU A 265 30.71 29.68 6.04
CA LEU A 265 30.35 30.75 6.98
C LEU A 265 31.57 31.54 7.47
N SER A 266 32.72 30.90 7.62
CA SER A 266 33.97 31.57 8.07
C SER A 266 34.60 32.41 6.97
N ASN A 267 34.24 32.15 5.71
CA ASN A 267 34.68 32.89 4.52
C ASN A 267 33.72 34.04 4.11
N LEU A 268 32.67 34.29 4.89
CA LEU A 268 31.76 35.44 4.78
C LEU A 268 32.19 36.57 5.73
#